data_AF-A0A2V2QER4-F1
#
_entry.id   AF-A0A2V2QER4-F1
#
_cell.length_a   1.000
_cell.length_b   1.000
_cell.length_c   1.000
_cell.angle_alpha   90.00
_cell.angle_beta   90.00
_cell.angle_gamma   90.00
#
_symmetry.space_group_name_H-M   'P 1'
#
loop_
_entity.id
_entity.type
_entity.pdbx_description
1 polymer ?
#
loop_
_entity_poly.entity_id
_entity_poly.type
_entity_poly.pdbx_seq_one_letter_code
_entity_poly.pdbx_strand_id
1 'polypeptide(L)' 'MIDILIAGGGPAGLAAAIRAAEAGLEAVVVEPRPAPVDKA' A
#
# COMPACT_ATOMS: atom_id res chain seq x y z
N MET A 1 12.37 1.73 10.44
CA MET A 1 12.80 2.90 9.63
C MET A 1 12.11 2.68 8.33
N ILE A 2 11.19 3.55 7.93
CA ILE A 2 10.37 3.28 6.75
C ILE A 2 11.21 3.51 5.50
N ASP A 3 11.37 2.48 4.67
CA ASP A 3 12.08 2.57 3.40
C ASP A 3 11.17 3.19 2.32
N ILE A 4 9.88 2.82 2.34
CA ILE A 4 8.89 3.26 1.35
C ILE A 4 7.55 3.62 2.01
N LEU A 5 7.01 4.78 1.64
CA LEU A 5 5.64 5.20 1.95
C LEU A 5 4.76 5.10 0.70
N ILE A 6 3.61 4.45 0.81
CA ILE A 6 2.63 4.30 -0.28
C ILE A 6 1.35 5.04 0.11
N ALA A 7 0.98 6.05 -0.68
CA ALA A 7 -0.25 6.80 -0.49
C ALA A 7 -1.40 6.17 -1.29
N GLY A 8 -2.31 5.49 -0.59
CA GLY A 8 -3.50 4.83 -1.13
C GLY A 8 -3.46 3.31 -1.01
N GLY A 9 -4.54 2.74 -0.47
CA GLY A 9 -4.75 1.30 -0.25
C GLY A 9 -5.59 0.63 -1.35
N GLY A 10 -5.62 1.23 -2.55
CA GLY A 10 -6.25 0.61 -3.71
C GLY A 10 -5.41 -0.53 -4.31
N PRO A 11 -5.90 -1.20 -5.37
CA PRO A 11 -5.21 -2.36 -5.97
C PRO A 11 -3.76 -2.08 -6.35
N ALA A 12 -3.48 -0.92 -6.96
CA ALA A 12 -2.12 -0.55 -7.35
C ALA A 12 -1.19 -0.31 -6.15
N GLY A 13 -1.70 0.37 -5.10
CA GLY A 13 -0.91 0.64 -3.89
C GLY A 13 -0.59 -0.63 -3.11
N LEU A 14 -1.57 -1.54 -2.97
CA LEU A 14 -1.35 -2.83 -2.33
C LEU A 14 -0.42 -3.74 -3.14
N ALA A 15 -0.55 -3.75 -4.48
CA ALA A 15 0.40 -4.46 -5.33
C ALA A 15 1.82 -3.93 -5.13
N ALA A 16 2.01 -2.61 -5.09
CA ALA A 16 3.31 -2.00 -4.82
C ALA A 16 3.85 -2.38 -3.42
N ALA A 17 2.99 -2.40 -2.39
CA ALA A 17 3.37 -2.78 -1.03
C ALA A 17 3.86 -4.22 -0.94
N ILE A 18 3.17 -5.15 -1.61
CA ILE A 18 3.58 -6.56 -1.69
C ILE A 18 4.96 -6.67 -2.34
N ARG A 19 5.17 -5.99 -3.48
CA ARG A 19 6.46 -6.05 -4.18
C ARG A 19 7.60 -5.42 -3.37
N ALA A 20 7.33 -4.36 -2.62
CA ALA A 20 8.30 -3.77 -1.70
C ALA A 20 8.67 -4.73 -0.56
N ALA A 21 7.69 -5.41 0.04
CA ALA A 21 7.93 -6.42 1.06
C ALA A 21 8.71 -7.63 0.52
N GLU A 22 8.38 -8.11 -0.67
CA GLU A 22 9.13 -9.19 -1.36
C GLU A 22 10.59 -8.80 -1.66
N ALA A 23 10.85 -7.51 -1.87
CA ALA A 23 12.19 -6.97 -2.04
C ALA A 23 12.94 -6.72 -0.72
N GLY A 24 12.32 -7.01 0.43
CA GLY A 24 12.91 -6.86 1.76
C GLY A 24 12.84 -5.44 2.34
N LEU A 25 11.97 -4.57 1.81
CA LEU A 25 11.82 -3.19 2.27
C LEU A 25 10.72 -3.06 3.34
N GLU A 26 10.94 -2.19 4.32
CA GLU A 26 9.91 -1.75 5.28
C GLU A 26 8.96 -0.76 4.59
N ALA A 27 7.81 -1.27 4.13
CA ALA A 27 6.78 -0.48 3.45
C ALA A 27 5.63 -0.11 4.39
N VAL A 28 5.21 1.17 4.36
CA VAL A 28 4.01 1.65 5.06
C VAL A 28 2.99 2.15 4.04
N VAL A 29 1.77 1.63 4.13
CA VAL A 29 0.63 2.07 3.31
C VAL A 29 -0.25 2.99 4.15
N VAL A 30 -0.58 4.16 3.60
CA VAL A 30 -1.53 5.10 4.19
C VAL A 30 -2.75 5.20 3.29
N GLU A 31 -3.89 4.72 3.75
CA GLU A 31 -5.18 4.84 3.09
C GLU A 31 -6.11 5.65 4.00
N PRO A 32 -6.51 6.87 3.61
CA PRO A 32 -7.34 7.73 4.45
C PRO A 32 -8.80 7.23 4.57
N ARG A 33 -9.26 6.37 3.65
CA ARG A 33 -10.61 5.80 3.73
C ARG A 33 -10.61 4.54 4.60
N PRO A 34 -11.62 4.36 5.46
CA PRO A 34 -11.74 3.15 6.28
C PRO A 34 -12.12 1.91 5.48
N ALA A 35 -12.73 2.07 4.30
CA ALA A 35 -13.14 0.98 3.41
C ALA A 35 -12.65 1.22 1.98
N PRO A 36 -12.35 0.16 1.21
CA PRO A 36 -12.13 0.27 -0.22
C PRO A 36 -13.32 0.94 -0.91
N VAL A 37 -13.05 1.69 -1.98
CA VAL A 37 -14.14 2.21 -2.83
C VAL A 37 -14.84 1.01 -3.46
N ASP A 38 -16.14 0.91 -3.20
CA ASP A 38 -17.01 -0.02 -3.90
C ASP A 38 -17.02 0.34 -5.40
N LYS A 39 -16.56 -0.59 -6.22
CA LYS A 39 -16.50 -0.45 -7.68
C LYS A 39 -17.44 -1.45 -8.39
N ALA A 40 -18.38 -2.04 -7.65
CA ALA A 40 -19.48 -2.82 -8.23
C ALA A 40 -20.44 -1.93 -9.02
#